data_AF-A0AAU1D0G7-F1
#
_entry.id   AF-A0AAU1D0G7-F1
#
_cell.length_a   1.000
_cell.length_b   1.000
_cell.length_c   1.000
_cell.angle_alpha   90.00
_cell.angle_beta   90.00
_cell.angle_gamma   90.00
#
_symmetry.space_group_name_H-M   'P 1'
#
loop_
_entity.id
_entity.type
_entity.pdbx_description
1 polymer ?
#
loop_
_entity_poly.entity_id
_entity_poly.type
_entity_poly.pdbx_seq_one_letter_code
_entity_poly.pdbx_strand_id
1 'polypeptide(L)'
;MVQSLRDIWAETPPLTKLVCKVSIPVGMTLAAVGVVGDFCQWWDGLSFITNLLSSVTGLAFAVPFALLILDRLAEPHAIAAERRSAIRVAELWITKYEAAKAEVAELSRALQWMNGLVPANTEEEAAAFDRLHQTLLSNWGCMDRLRDAWALVRGTAEPRLAENGMRLHTSMIIEHYDELVESTYRGAMRILQATSANMPPYAELETWFYGLELVSSVRASFHDD
;
A
#
# COMPACT_ATOMS: atom_id res chain seq x y z
N MET A 1 25.78 -17.42 5.48
CA MET A 1 24.96 -18.65 5.33
C MET A 1 25.11 -19.10 3.89
N VAL A 2 25.72 -20.25 3.62
CA VAL A 2 25.88 -20.75 2.25
C VAL A 2 24.56 -21.44 1.88
N GLN A 3 23.71 -20.79 1.09
CA GLN A 3 22.54 -21.46 0.52
C GLN A 3 23.01 -22.62 -0.35
N SER A 4 22.36 -23.78 -0.24
CA SER A 4 22.67 -24.93 -1.09
C SER A 4 22.32 -24.59 -2.54
N LEU A 5 23.16 -24.97 -3.51
CA LEU A 5 22.87 -24.83 -4.95
C LEU A 5 21.51 -25.41 -5.33
N ARG A 6 21.02 -26.41 -4.59
CA ARG A 6 19.69 -27.00 -4.80
C ARG A 6 18.57 -26.02 -4.47
N ASP A 7 18.72 -25.21 -3.42
CA ASP A 7 17.73 -24.21 -3.01
C ASP A 7 17.69 -23.07 -4.03
N ILE A 8 18.88 -22.62 -4.46
CA ILE A 8 19.04 -21.65 -5.54
C ILE A 8 18.31 -22.12 -6.80
N TRP A 9 18.53 -23.38 -7.19
CA TRP A 9 17.88 -23.96 -8.34
C TRP A 9 16.36 -24.09 -8.14
N ALA A 10 15.87 -24.39 -6.94
CA ALA A 10 14.45 -24.48 -6.67
C ALA A 10 13.73 -23.12 -6.86
N GLU A 11 14.35 -22.04 -6.42
CA GLU A 11 13.81 -20.66 -6.47
C GLU A 11 13.91 -20.01 -7.86
N THR A 12 14.81 -20.50 -8.72
CA THR A 12 15.05 -19.91 -10.06
C THR A 12 13.79 -19.92 -10.95
N PRO A 13 13.51 -18.85 -11.71
CA PRO A 13 12.37 -18.78 -12.63
C PRO A 13 12.31 -19.95 -13.64
N PRO A 14 11.10 -20.39 -14.05
CA PRO A 14 10.95 -21.54 -14.94
C PRO A 14 11.60 -21.33 -16.31
N LEU A 15 11.62 -20.08 -16.80
CA LEU A 15 12.27 -19.73 -18.06
C LEU A 15 13.79 -19.92 -17.98
N THR A 16 14.43 -19.44 -16.92
CA THR A 16 15.88 -19.60 -16.69
C THR A 16 16.24 -21.08 -16.56
N LYS A 17 15.42 -21.87 -15.86
CA LYS A 17 15.57 -23.33 -15.80
C LYS A 17 15.50 -23.97 -17.19
N LEU A 18 14.56 -23.56 -18.03
CA LEU A 18 14.42 -24.07 -19.39
C LEU A 18 15.66 -23.73 -20.23
N VAL A 19 16.13 -22.48 -20.18
CA VAL A 19 17.33 -22.04 -20.89
C VAL A 19 18.53 -22.87 -20.46
N CYS A 20 18.80 -23.02 -19.16
CA CYS A 20 19.89 -23.86 -18.66
C CYS A 20 19.76 -25.33 -19.08
N LYS A 21 18.54 -25.90 -19.02
CA LYS A 21 18.27 -27.29 -19.43
C LYS A 21 18.55 -27.53 -20.90
N VAL A 22 18.39 -26.54 -21.77
CA VAL A 22 18.64 -26.67 -23.21
C VAL A 22 20.07 -26.27 -23.57
N SER A 23 20.58 -25.17 -23.02
CA SER A 23 21.87 -24.61 -23.42
C SER A 23 23.05 -25.46 -22.96
N ILE A 24 22.99 -26.05 -21.75
CA ILE A 24 24.05 -26.90 -21.23
C ILE A 24 24.26 -28.16 -22.10
N PRO A 25 23.24 -28.98 -22.40
CA PRO A 25 23.45 -30.14 -23.25
C PRO A 25 23.88 -29.75 -24.67
N VAL A 26 23.33 -28.66 -25.24
CA VAL A 26 23.79 -28.15 -26.54
C VAL A 26 25.27 -27.79 -26.50
N GLY A 27 25.71 -27.03 -25.48
CA GLY A 27 27.12 -26.68 -25.28
C GLY A 27 28.01 -27.91 -25.11
N MET A 28 27.57 -28.91 -24.33
CA MET A 28 28.29 -30.17 -24.14
C MET A 28 28.40 -30.97 -25.44
N THR A 29 27.34 -31.05 -26.24
CA THR A 29 27.35 -31.72 -27.55
C THR A 29 28.29 -31.00 -28.52
N LEU A 30 28.23 -29.68 -28.60
CA LEU A 30 29.13 -28.90 -29.47
C LEU A 30 30.59 -29.03 -29.04
N ALA A 31 30.87 -29.02 -27.73
CA ALA A 31 32.21 -29.25 -27.21
C ALA A 31 32.74 -30.65 -27.57
N ALA A 32 31.91 -31.68 -27.42
CA ALA A 32 32.28 -33.05 -27.79
C ALA A 32 32.55 -33.19 -29.30
N VAL A 33 31.72 -32.57 -30.16
CA VAL A 33 31.93 -32.52 -31.61
C VAL A 33 33.25 -31.81 -31.93
N GLY A 34 33.53 -30.69 -31.26
CA GLY A 34 34.80 -29.97 -31.40
C GLY A 34 36.01 -30.85 -31.13
N VAL A 35 36.00 -31.56 -29.98
CA VAL A 35 37.08 -32.46 -29.55
C VAL A 35 37.24 -33.65 -30.50
N VAL A 36 36.14 -34.32 -30.89
CA VAL A 36 36.20 -35.46 -31.81
C VAL A 36 36.69 -35.03 -33.20
N GLY A 37 36.21 -33.89 -33.70
CA GLY A 37 36.66 -33.35 -34.98
C GLY A 37 38.15 -33.00 -34.99
N ASP A 38 38.69 -32.56 -33.85
CA ASP A 38 40.12 -32.26 -33.69
C ASP A 38 40.96 -33.55 -33.74
N PHE A 39 40.52 -34.59 -33.03
CA PHE A 39 41.16 -35.91 -33.08
C PHE A 39 41.16 -36.54 -34.49
N CYS A 40 40.09 -36.32 -35.27
CA CYS A 40 39.97 -36.83 -36.63
C CYS A 40 40.62 -35.93 -37.70
N GLN A 41 41.26 -34.82 -37.32
CA GLN A 41 41.76 -33.79 -38.24
C GLN A 41 40.68 -33.27 -39.22
N TRP A 42 39.41 -33.32 -38.82
CA TRP A 42 38.29 -32.94 -39.69
C TRP A 42 38.23 -31.43 -39.93
N TRP A 43 38.87 -30.65 -39.06
CA TRP A 43 38.88 -29.19 -39.14
C TRP A 43 39.91 -28.62 -40.13
N ASP A 44 40.73 -29.45 -40.77
CA ASP A 44 41.75 -28.99 -41.72
C ASP A 44 41.10 -28.23 -42.90
N GLY A 45 41.42 -26.95 -43.03
CA GLY A 45 40.86 -26.05 -44.04
C GLY A 45 39.50 -25.42 -43.68
N LEU A 46 38.93 -25.70 -42.50
CA LEU A 46 37.61 -25.22 -42.05
C LEU A 46 37.68 -24.24 -40.86
N SER A 47 38.70 -23.38 -40.82
CA SER A 47 38.96 -22.46 -39.69
C SER A 47 37.76 -21.57 -39.30
N PHE A 48 36.93 -21.16 -40.26
CA PHE A 48 35.72 -20.40 -39.99
C PHE A 48 34.69 -21.19 -39.16
N ILE A 49 34.46 -22.47 -39.48
CA ILE A 49 33.47 -23.31 -38.79
C ILE A 49 33.93 -23.59 -37.36
N THR A 50 35.22 -23.85 -37.15
CA THR A 50 35.79 -24.07 -35.82
C THR A 50 35.62 -22.84 -34.93
N ASN A 51 35.87 -21.64 -35.46
CA ASN A 51 35.66 -20.39 -34.73
C ASN A 51 34.17 -20.16 -34.37
N LEU A 52 33.27 -20.44 -35.33
CA LEU A 52 31.84 -20.32 -35.09
C LEU A 52 31.37 -21.32 -34.01
N LEU A 53 31.79 -22.58 -34.11
CA LEU A 53 31.47 -23.62 -33.12
C LEU A 53 31.97 -23.26 -31.73
N SER A 54 33.21 -22.78 -31.62
CA SER A 54 33.78 -22.32 -30.36
C SER A 54 32.97 -21.16 -29.75
N SER A 55 32.58 -20.18 -30.58
CA SER A 55 31.78 -19.03 -30.14
C SER A 55 30.38 -19.45 -29.66
N VAL A 56 29.69 -20.33 -30.39
CA VAL A 56 28.37 -20.84 -30.01
C VAL A 56 28.45 -21.70 -28.75
N THR A 57 29.51 -22.53 -28.63
CA THR A 57 29.76 -23.32 -27.42
C THR A 57 29.98 -22.41 -26.22
N GLY A 58 30.82 -21.38 -26.35
CA GLY A 58 31.02 -20.38 -25.31
C GLY A 58 29.72 -19.68 -24.91
N LEU A 59 28.91 -19.26 -25.89
CA LEU A 59 27.61 -18.62 -25.66
C LEU A 59 26.66 -19.54 -24.89
N ALA A 60 26.62 -20.84 -25.23
CA ALA A 60 25.74 -21.81 -24.59
C ALA A 60 26.01 -22.00 -23.08
N PHE A 61 27.25 -21.72 -22.63
CA PHE A 61 27.62 -21.68 -21.21
C PHE A 61 27.55 -20.28 -20.61
N ALA A 62 27.90 -19.23 -21.37
CA ALA A 62 27.92 -17.85 -20.88
C ALA A 62 26.51 -17.31 -20.58
N VAL A 63 25.52 -17.59 -21.44
CA VAL A 63 24.13 -17.14 -21.26
C VAL A 63 23.51 -17.64 -19.95
N PRO A 64 23.46 -18.97 -19.66
CA PRO A 64 22.89 -19.45 -18.41
C PRO A 64 23.65 -18.94 -17.18
N PHE A 65 24.99 -18.85 -17.27
CA PHE A 65 25.82 -18.30 -16.19
C PHE A 65 25.49 -16.83 -15.91
N ALA A 66 25.38 -16.00 -16.96
CA ALA A 66 24.99 -14.61 -16.85
C ALA A 66 23.59 -14.46 -16.26
N LEU A 67 22.62 -15.26 -16.70
CA LEU A 67 21.27 -15.22 -16.14
C LEU A 67 21.25 -15.56 -14.65
N LEU A 68 21.96 -16.61 -14.22
CA LEU A 68 22.02 -17.00 -12.81
C LEU A 68 22.68 -15.94 -11.92
N ILE A 69 23.76 -15.32 -12.40
CA ILE A 69 24.45 -14.26 -11.65
C ILE A 69 23.64 -12.97 -11.61
N LEU A 70 23.05 -12.57 -12.74
CA LEU A 70 22.26 -11.35 -12.81
C LEU A 70 21.02 -11.43 -11.92
N ASP A 71 20.35 -12.59 -11.85
CA ASP A 71 19.22 -12.80 -10.93
C ASP A 71 19.65 -12.59 -9.48
N ARG A 72 20.83 -13.12 -9.12
CA ARG A 72 21.41 -13.01 -7.77
C ARG A 72 21.84 -11.59 -7.42
N LEU A 73 22.33 -10.84 -8.39
CA LEU A 73 22.66 -9.44 -8.19
C LEU A 73 21.42 -8.55 -8.14
N ALA A 74 20.35 -8.93 -8.85
CA ALA A 74 19.10 -8.17 -8.89
C ALA A 74 18.23 -8.34 -7.64
N GLU A 75 18.26 -9.51 -6.99
CA GLU A 75 17.41 -9.82 -5.84
C GLU A 75 17.58 -8.82 -4.65
N PRO A 76 18.80 -8.49 -4.19
CA PRO A 76 18.98 -7.46 -3.16
C PRO A 76 18.46 -6.09 -3.58
N HIS A 77 18.55 -5.77 -4.88
CA HIS A 77 18.06 -4.49 -5.42
C HIS A 77 16.54 -4.45 -5.48
N ALA A 78 15.87 -5.57 -5.79
CA ALA A 78 14.41 -5.68 -5.77
C ALA A 78 13.88 -5.49 -4.34
N ILE A 79 14.47 -6.16 -3.34
CA ILE A 79 14.08 -6.02 -1.93
C ILE A 79 14.32 -4.58 -1.44
N ALA A 80 15.46 -3.98 -1.80
CA ALA A 80 15.75 -2.60 -1.43
C ALA A 80 14.77 -1.61 -2.11
N ALA A 81 14.41 -1.85 -3.37
CA ALA A 81 13.44 -1.04 -4.09
C ALA A 81 12.03 -1.15 -3.49
N GLU A 82 11.60 -2.35 -3.11
CA GLU A 82 10.32 -2.60 -2.45
C GLU A 82 10.27 -1.95 -1.06
N ARG A 83 11.33 -2.07 -0.26
CA ARG A 83 11.41 -1.35 1.03
C ARG A 83 11.31 0.15 0.85
N ARG A 84 12.00 0.72 -0.16
CA ARG A 84 11.92 2.17 -0.46
C ARG A 84 10.55 2.59 -0.98
N SER A 85 9.82 1.73 -1.71
CA SER A 85 8.46 2.06 -2.14
C SER A 85 7.50 2.02 -0.95
N ALA A 86 7.61 1.01 -0.08
CA ALA A 86 6.80 0.90 1.14
C ALA A 86 7.01 2.09 2.08
N ILE A 87 8.27 2.52 2.30
CA ILE A 87 8.58 3.68 3.14
C ILE A 87 7.97 4.96 2.55
N ARG A 88 8.13 5.21 1.24
CA ARG A 88 7.55 6.40 0.59
C ARG A 88 6.03 6.45 0.70
N VAL A 89 5.38 5.29 0.56
CA VAL A 89 3.92 5.19 0.73
C VAL A 89 3.56 5.50 2.19
N ALA A 90 4.26 4.93 3.17
CA ALA A 90 4.03 5.21 4.58
C ALA A 90 4.23 6.70 4.93
N GLU A 91 5.31 7.33 4.46
CA GLU A 91 5.57 8.77 4.66
C GLU A 91 4.44 9.64 4.11
N LEU A 92 3.97 9.35 2.89
CA LEU A 92 2.85 10.07 2.29
C LEU A 92 1.58 9.97 3.14
N TRP A 93 1.28 8.78 3.67
CA TRP A 93 0.12 8.56 4.53
C TRP A 93 0.25 9.25 5.88
N ILE A 94 1.44 9.25 6.49
CA ILE A 94 1.71 9.99 7.73
C ILE A 94 1.45 11.48 7.52
N THR A 95 1.94 12.07 6.42
CA THR A 95 1.69 13.49 6.12
C THR A 95 0.20 13.79 5.95
N LYS A 96 -0.53 12.95 5.20
CA LYS A 96 -1.98 13.11 5.04
C LYS A 96 -2.74 13.01 6.36
N TYR A 97 -2.31 12.10 7.22
CA TYR A 97 -2.90 11.92 8.54
C TYR A 97 -2.68 13.13 9.45
N GLU A 98 -1.47 13.68 9.51
CA GLU A 98 -1.19 14.87 10.33
C GLU A 98 -1.99 16.10 9.86
N ALA A 99 -2.16 16.26 8.55
CA ALA A 99 -3.03 17.31 8.00
C ALA A 99 -4.49 17.13 8.44
N ALA A 100 -5.02 15.92 8.31
CA ALA A 100 -6.36 15.58 8.75
C ALA A 100 -6.59 15.81 10.25
N LYS A 101 -5.63 15.41 11.07
CA LYS A 101 -5.68 15.61 12.52
C LYS A 101 -5.73 17.08 12.89
N ALA A 102 -4.98 17.94 12.18
CA ALA A 102 -5.04 19.38 12.37
C ALA A 102 -6.43 19.96 12.03
N GLU A 103 -7.04 19.51 10.93
CA GLU A 103 -8.42 19.91 10.55
C GLU A 103 -9.45 19.50 11.62
N VAL A 104 -9.37 18.27 12.14
CA VAL A 104 -10.27 17.80 13.21
C VAL A 104 -10.10 18.64 14.48
N ALA A 105 -8.86 18.98 14.85
CA ALA A 105 -8.58 19.79 16.03
C ALA A 105 -9.11 21.23 15.89
N GLU A 106 -9.18 21.78 14.68
CA GLU A 106 -9.82 23.07 14.41
C GLU A 106 -11.34 22.97 14.53
N LEU A 107 -11.94 21.93 13.96
CA LEU A 107 -13.38 21.68 14.06
C LEU A 107 -13.82 21.52 15.52
N SER A 108 -13.08 20.76 16.32
CA SER A 108 -13.35 20.57 17.75
C SER A 108 -13.30 21.89 18.52
N ARG A 109 -12.33 22.76 18.24
CA ARG A 109 -12.26 24.11 18.83
C ARG A 109 -13.48 24.97 18.46
N ALA A 110 -13.92 24.92 17.21
CA ALA A 110 -15.11 25.65 16.77
C ALA A 110 -16.39 25.15 17.47
N LEU A 111 -16.55 23.83 17.63
CA LEU A 111 -17.66 23.23 18.38
C LEU A 111 -17.64 23.61 19.87
N GLN A 112 -16.45 23.61 20.50
CA GLN A 112 -16.30 24.04 21.90
C GLN A 112 -16.68 25.51 22.09
N TRP A 113 -16.26 26.38 21.17
CA TRP A 113 -16.66 27.79 21.18
C TRP A 113 -18.19 27.94 21.10
N MET A 114 -18.85 27.15 20.25
CA MET A 114 -20.32 27.14 20.15
C MET A 114 -21.05 26.67 21.41
N ASN A 115 -20.55 25.65 22.10
CA ASN A 115 -21.17 25.20 23.35
C ASN A 115 -21.16 26.29 24.44
N GLY A 116 -20.33 27.32 24.29
CA GLY A 116 -20.33 28.50 25.15
C GLY A 116 -21.30 29.61 24.72
N LEU A 117 -21.90 29.54 23.52
CA LEU A 117 -22.87 30.53 23.04
C LEU A 117 -24.29 30.17 23.49
N VAL A 118 -24.91 31.11 24.20
CA VAL A 118 -26.34 31.09 24.58
C VAL A 118 -27.19 31.30 23.31
N PRO A 119 -28.38 30.69 23.18
CA PRO A 119 -29.18 30.73 21.95
C PRO A 119 -29.42 32.16 21.42
N ALA A 120 -29.28 32.25 20.10
CA ALA A 120 -29.20 33.46 19.31
C ALA A 120 -30.41 34.39 19.45
N ASN A 121 -30.14 35.65 19.79
CA ASN A 121 -31.15 36.72 19.73
C ASN A 121 -30.92 37.63 18.52
N THR A 122 -29.86 37.41 17.74
CA THR A 122 -29.45 38.30 16.65
C THR A 122 -29.31 37.59 15.31
N GLU A 123 -29.58 38.33 14.23
CA GLU A 123 -29.45 37.86 12.84
C GLU A 123 -28.00 37.47 12.47
N GLU A 124 -27.03 38.12 13.12
CA GLU A 124 -25.60 37.86 12.93
C GLU A 124 -25.19 36.48 13.50
N GLU A 125 -25.78 36.07 14.61
CA GLU A 125 -25.59 34.73 15.21
C GLU A 125 -26.22 33.63 14.34
N ALA A 126 -27.38 33.88 13.73
CA ALA A 126 -28.01 32.95 12.78
C ALA A 126 -27.15 32.75 11.52
N ALA A 127 -26.61 33.84 10.95
CA ALA A 127 -25.70 33.75 9.80
C ALA A 127 -24.36 33.09 10.17
N ALA A 128 -23.87 33.27 11.40
CA ALA A 128 -22.68 32.58 11.91
C ALA A 128 -22.92 31.07 12.06
N PHE A 129 -24.09 30.67 12.58
CA PHE A 129 -24.50 29.29 12.70
C PHE A 129 -24.58 28.59 11.34
N ASP A 130 -25.20 29.23 10.34
CA ASP A 130 -25.41 28.65 9.02
C ASP A 130 -24.07 28.44 8.27
N ARG A 131 -23.15 29.41 8.33
CA ARG A 131 -21.78 29.27 7.79
C ARG A 131 -21.02 28.11 8.45
N LEU A 132 -21.22 27.91 9.75
CA LEU A 132 -20.56 26.84 10.47
C LEU A 132 -21.19 25.47 10.19
N HIS A 133 -22.51 25.40 10.05
CA HIS A 133 -23.22 24.20 9.62
C HIS A 133 -22.73 23.74 8.25
N GLN A 134 -22.60 24.67 7.29
CA GLN A 134 -22.02 24.38 5.98
C GLN A 134 -20.56 23.91 6.06
N THR A 135 -19.77 24.50 6.96
CA THR A 135 -18.38 24.07 7.21
C THR A 135 -18.30 22.66 7.82
N LEU A 136 -19.21 22.34 8.73
CA LEU A 136 -19.34 21.00 9.31
C LEU A 136 -19.70 19.97 8.24
N LEU A 137 -20.68 20.27 7.39
CA LEU A 137 -21.08 19.39 6.28
C LEU A 137 -19.96 19.20 5.25
N SER A 138 -19.25 20.26 4.88
CA SER A 138 -18.15 20.17 3.92
C SER A 138 -16.98 19.34 4.47
N ASN A 139 -16.71 19.44 5.78
CA ASN A 139 -15.63 18.72 6.44
C ASN A 139 -16.02 17.28 6.80
N TRP A 140 -17.31 16.98 6.95
CA TRP A 140 -17.81 15.62 7.22
C TRP A 140 -17.40 14.64 6.12
N GLY A 141 -17.59 15.02 4.85
CA GLY A 141 -17.13 14.21 3.71
C GLY A 141 -15.60 14.07 3.64
N CYS A 142 -14.84 14.97 4.25
CA CYS A 142 -13.39 14.80 4.41
C CYS A 142 -13.08 13.73 5.45
N MET A 143 -13.72 13.79 6.61
CA MET A 143 -13.54 12.82 7.70
C MET A 143 -13.92 11.39 7.30
N ASP A 144 -15.02 11.23 6.56
CA ASP A 144 -15.46 9.90 6.08
C ASP A 144 -14.44 9.30 5.10
N ARG A 145 -13.93 10.11 4.15
CA ARG A 145 -12.85 9.70 3.24
C ARG A 145 -11.56 9.37 3.96
N LEU A 146 -11.25 10.08 5.04
CA LEU A 146 -10.08 9.83 5.88
C LEU A 146 -10.20 8.51 6.65
N ARG A 147 -11.37 8.22 7.22
CA ARG A 147 -11.67 6.94 7.86
C ARG A 147 -11.52 5.79 6.86
N ASP A 148 -12.13 5.91 5.69
CA ASP A 148 -12.10 4.84 4.67
C ASP A 148 -10.66 4.62 4.14
N ALA A 149 -9.92 5.71 3.92
CA ALA A 149 -8.53 5.64 3.52
C ALA A 149 -7.65 5.00 4.60
N TRP A 150 -7.91 5.28 5.88
CA TRP A 150 -7.21 4.67 7.00
C TRP A 150 -7.53 3.17 7.12
N ALA A 151 -8.79 2.77 6.97
CA ALA A 151 -9.19 1.36 6.94
C ALA A 151 -8.49 0.60 5.81
N LEU A 152 -8.37 1.21 4.62
CA LEU A 152 -7.65 0.65 3.49
C LEU A 152 -6.14 0.50 3.80
N VAL A 153 -5.51 1.53 4.36
CA VAL A 153 -4.09 1.48 4.75
C VAL A 153 -3.86 0.39 5.78
N ARG A 154 -4.72 0.25 6.77
CA ARG A 154 -4.62 -0.83 7.77
C ARG A 154 -4.72 -2.21 7.11
N GLY A 155 -5.76 -2.43 6.30
CA GLY A 155 -5.96 -3.71 5.63
C GLY A 155 -4.85 -4.09 4.64
N THR A 156 -4.12 -3.12 4.10
CA THR A 156 -3.10 -3.36 3.07
C THR A 156 -1.66 -3.28 3.58
N ALA A 157 -1.35 -2.34 4.47
CA ALA A 157 0.01 -2.06 4.95
C ALA A 157 0.37 -2.86 6.21
N GLU A 158 -0.58 -3.09 7.13
CA GLU A 158 -0.32 -3.80 8.39
C GLU A 158 0.21 -5.24 8.17
N PRO A 159 -0.40 -6.07 7.28
CA PRO A 159 0.11 -7.42 7.02
C PRO A 159 1.52 -7.41 6.42
N ARG A 160 1.78 -6.50 5.47
CA ARG A 160 3.08 -6.39 4.78
C ARG A 160 4.19 -5.90 5.70
N LEU A 161 3.88 -5.04 6.65
CA LEU A 161 4.84 -4.60 7.66
C LEU A 161 5.15 -5.72 8.65
N ALA A 162 4.12 -6.45 9.09
CA ALA A 162 4.27 -7.61 9.97
C ALA A 162 5.15 -8.71 9.35
N GLU A 163 4.96 -9.01 8.05
CA GLU A 163 5.81 -9.93 7.28
C GLU A 163 7.29 -9.53 7.27
N ASN A 164 7.58 -8.22 7.36
CA ASN A 164 8.94 -7.68 7.37
C ASN A 164 9.52 -7.47 8.79
N GLY A 165 8.84 -7.97 9.83
CA GLY A 165 9.25 -7.76 11.23
C GLY A 165 9.17 -6.30 11.68
N MET A 166 8.54 -5.44 10.88
CA MET A 166 8.29 -4.06 11.24
C MET A 166 6.90 -3.97 11.89
N ARG A 167 6.85 -3.50 13.13
CA ARG A 167 5.57 -3.04 13.69
C ARG A 167 5.39 -1.60 13.26
N LEU A 168 4.22 -1.26 12.73
CA LEU A 168 3.84 0.13 12.54
C LEU A 168 3.79 0.76 13.94
N HIS A 169 4.90 1.37 14.38
CA HIS A 169 5.03 1.95 15.71
C HIS A 169 4.29 3.27 15.84
N THR A 170 3.68 3.76 14.75
CA THR A 170 2.60 4.73 14.81
C THR A 170 1.43 4.06 15.51
N SER A 171 1.45 4.11 16.84
CA SER A 171 0.27 4.01 17.69
C SER A 171 -0.65 5.19 17.33
N MET A 172 -1.22 5.17 16.13
CA MET A 172 -2.51 5.76 15.90
C MET A 172 -3.45 4.86 16.70
N ILE A 173 -3.58 5.18 17.99
CA ILE A 173 -4.51 4.50 18.88
C ILE A 173 -5.87 4.79 18.24
N ILE A 174 -6.39 3.81 17.51
CA ILE A 174 -7.64 3.90 16.74
C ILE A 174 -8.76 4.35 17.67
N GLU A 175 -8.72 3.87 18.90
CA GLU A 175 -9.63 4.24 19.97
C GLU A 175 -9.64 5.77 20.16
N HIS A 176 -8.50 6.46 20.06
CA HIS A 176 -8.42 7.91 20.23
C HIS A 176 -8.97 8.69 19.03
N TYR A 177 -8.81 8.19 17.79
CA TYR A 177 -9.43 8.83 16.62
C TYR A 177 -10.94 8.60 16.61
N ASP A 178 -11.37 7.38 16.90
CA ASP A 178 -12.79 7.04 17.01
C ASP A 178 -13.46 7.83 18.15
N GLU A 179 -12.82 7.93 19.33
CA GLU A 179 -13.27 8.78 20.44
C GLU A 179 -13.35 10.25 20.04
N LEU A 180 -12.37 10.76 19.27
CA LEU A 180 -12.35 12.15 18.82
C LEU A 180 -13.48 12.41 17.82
N VAL A 181 -13.68 11.53 16.84
CA VAL A 181 -14.77 11.64 15.86
C VAL A 181 -16.12 11.49 16.55
N GLU A 182 -16.27 10.51 17.44
CA GLU A 182 -17.50 10.27 18.18
C GLU A 182 -17.85 11.42 19.12
N SER A 183 -16.88 11.97 19.85
CA SER A 183 -17.11 13.12 20.74
C SER A 183 -17.47 14.39 19.96
N THR A 184 -16.81 14.63 18.83
CA THR A 184 -17.11 15.72 17.89
C THR A 184 -18.53 15.58 17.35
N TYR A 185 -18.91 14.37 16.92
CA TYR A 185 -20.27 14.07 16.44
C TYR A 185 -21.33 14.27 17.52
N ARG A 186 -21.13 13.71 18.73
CA ARG A 186 -22.03 13.91 19.88
C ARG A 186 -22.13 15.39 20.28
N GLY A 187 -21.08 16.18 20.07
CA GLY A 187 -21.09 17.63 20.25
C GLY A 187 -21.99 18.32 19.22
N ALA A 188 -21.76 18.06 17.94
CA ALA A 188 -22.56 18.63 16.85
C ALA A 188 -24.05 18.25 16.95
N MET A 189 -24.35 17.00 17.30
CA MET A 189 -25.72 16.51 17.49
C MET A 189 -26.45 17.20 18.65
N ARG A 190 -25.77 17.44 19.77
CA ARG A 190 -26.37 18.17 20.89
C ARG A 190 -26.72 19.61 20.51
N ILE A 191 -25.85 20.27 19.74
CA ILE A 191 -26.09 21.62 19.25
C ILE A 191 -27.28 21.63 18.28
N LEU A 192 -27.30 20.72 17.30
CA LEU A 192 -28.42 20.58 16.36
C LEU A 192 -29.77 20.33 17.06
N GLN A 193 -29.80 19.46 18.08
CA GLN A 193 -31.01 19.19 18.87
C GLN A 193 -31.46 20.41 19.70
N ALA A 194 -30.50 21.16 20.26
CA ALA A 194 -30.81 22.38 21.00
C ALA A 194 -31.37 23.48 20.09
N THR A 195 -30.89 23.57 18.85
CA THR A 195 -31.36 24.55 17.85
C THR A 195 -32.68 24.13 17.20
N SER A 196 -32.89 22.83 16.93
CA SER A 196 -34.11 22.32 16.29
C SER A 196 -35.35 22.44 17.19
N ALA A 197 -35.17 22.43 18.52
CA ALA A 197 -36.24 22.71 19.47
C ALA A 197 -36.87 24.12 19.27
N ASN A 198 -36.16 25.03 18.58
CA ASN A 198 -36.60 26.40 18.28
C ASN A 198 -36.83 26.67 16.78
N MET A 199 -36.73 25.66 15.89
CA MET A 199 -36.95 25.82 14.43
C MET A 199 -38.06 24.90 13.90
N PRO A 200 -38.77 25.28 12.81
CA PRO A 200 -39.79 24.43 12.20
C PRO A 200 -39.20 23.12 11.62
N PRO A 201 -39.99 22.04 11.53
CA PRO A 201 -39.50 20.69 11.28
C PRO A 201 -38.96 20.54 9.85
N TYR A 202 -37.65 20.33 9.72
CA TYR A 202 -37.01 19.87 8.49
C TYR A 202 -37.00 18.34 8.45
N ALA A 203 -37.87 17.75 7.62
CA ALA A 203 -38.00 16.31 7.42
C ALA A 203 -36.80 15.66 6.68
N GLU A 204 -35.86 16.45 6.14
CA GLU A 204 -34.72 15.94 5.35
C GLU A 204 -33.56 15.38 6.20
N LEU A 205 -33.49 15.72 7.49
CA LEU A 205 -32.43 15.26 8.40
C LEU A 205 -32.60 13.79 8.84
N GLU A 206 -33.81 13.23 8.80
CA GLU A 206 -34.06 11.81 9.13
C GLU A 206 -33.41 10.86 8.11
N THR A 207 -33.35 11.23 6.83
CA THR A 207 -32.72 10.44 5.77
C THR A 207 -31.21 10.25 5.98
N TRP A 208 -30.54 11.23 6.60
CA TRP A 208 -29.13 11.13 6.97
C TRP A 208 -28.89 10.22 8.18
N PHE A 209 -29.85 10.17 9.11
CA PHE A 209 -29.81 9.31 10.29
C PHE A 209 -29.80 7.82 9.93
N TYR A 210 -30.58 7.42 8.92
CA TYR A 210 -30.61 6.04 8.42
C TYR A 210 -29.30 5.59 7.76
N GLY A 211 -28.54 6.52 7.17
CA GLY A 211 -27.20 6.22 6.65
C GLY A 211 -26.19 5.87 7.76
N LEU A 212 -26.37 6.44 8.96
CA LEU A 212 -25.48 6.25 10.11
C LEU A 212 -25.79 4.99 10.95
N GLU A 213 -27.05 4.56 11.04
CA GLU A 213 -27.39 3.24 11.59
C GLU A 213 -26.83 2.08 10.73
N LEU A 214 -26.71 2.30 9.41
CA LEU A 214 -26.06 1.34 8.52
C LEU A 214 -24.57 1.18 8.88
N VAL A 215 -23.89 2.27 9.23
CA VAL A 215 -22.47 2.28 9.60
C VAL A 215 -22.24 1.65 10.98
N SER A 216 -23.13 1.89 11.96
CA SER A 216 -23.03 1.21 13.27
C SER A 216 -23.27 -0.30 13.17
N SER A 217 -24.16 -0.73 12.25
CA SER A 217 -24.39 -2.14 11.95
C SER A 217 -23.18 -2.81 11.27
N VAL A 218 -22.50 -2.12 10.34
CA VAL A 218 -21.25 -2.61 9.73
C VAL A 218 -20.11 -2.68 10.76
N ARG A 219 -20.02 -1.73 11.70
CA ARG A 219 -19.04 -1.76 12.80
C ARG A 219 -19.21 -2.98 13.71
N ALA A 220 -20.46 -3.38 13.97
CA ALA A 220 -20.75 -4.59 14.76
C ALA A 220 -20.28 -5.87 14.05
N SER A 221 -20.40 -5.95 12.72
CA SER A 221 -19.94 -7.13 11.97
C SER A 221 -18.42 -7.31 11.88
N PHE A 222 -17.63 -6.27 12.13
CA PHE A 222 -16.15 -6.34 12.10
C PHE A 222 -15.52 -6.67 13.46
N HIS A 223 -16.31 -6.68 14.55
CA HIS A 223 -15.80 -6.99 15.89
C HIS A 223 -16.01 -8.45 16.32
N ASP A 224 -16.78 -9.23 15.55
CA ASP A 224 -17.10 -10.64 15.82
C ASP A 224 -16.22 -11.66 15.06
N ASP A 225 -15.22 -11.22 14.29
CA ASP A 225 -14.21 -12.05 13.60
C ASP A 225 -12.79 -11.82 14.16
#